data_AF-A0A2Y9J042-F1
#
_entry.id   AF-A0A2Y9J042-F1
#
_cell.length_a   1.000
_cell.length_b   1.000
_cell.length_c   1.000
_cell.angle_alpha   90.00
_cell.angle_beta   90.00
_cell.angle_gamma   90.00
#
_symmetry.space_group_name_H-M   'P 1'
#
loop_
_entity.id
_entity.type
_entity.pdbx_description
1 polymer ?
#
loop_
_entity_poly.entity_id
_entity_poly.type
_entity_poly.pdbx_seq_one_letter_code
_entity_poly.pdbx_strand_id
1 'polypeptide(L)'
;MAAAPGDPGLSKLQFAPFSSALDVGFWHELTQRKLNEYRLDEAPKDIKGYYYNGDSAGLPARLTLEFSAFDMSAPTPAHCCPAVGTLFNTNTLEAFKAADKKLLLEQAADEIWEAVKSGAALENPVLLNKFLLLTFADLKKYHFYYWFCFPALCLPESIPLIQGPVGLDQRFSPKQIQGLERAYDDLCQTEGVPALPYFLIKYDENMVLVSLLKHYSDFFQDQRTKITIGVYDPCNLAQHPGWPLRNLLVLAAHRWSSSFQSVEVLCFRDRTMQGVRDIAHSIVFEVKLPEMAFSPGITVSTADVEVLFMEHTF
;
A
#
# COMPACT_ATOMS: atom_id res chain seq x y z
N MET A 1 45.10 -8.28 18.66
CA MET A 1 44.74 -8.97 17.41
C MET A 1 43.62 -8.18 16.77
N ALA A 2 43.85 -7.71 15.54
CA ALA A 2 42.92 -6.87 14.81
C ALA A 2 41.63 -7.64 14.50
N ALA A 3 40.48 -6.98 14.68
CA ALA A 3 39.20 -7.47 14.21
C ALA A 3 39.25 -7.57 12.68
N ALA A 4 38.85 -8.73 12.15
CA ALA A 4 38.70 -8.93 10.72
C ALA A 4 37.69 -7.92 10.14
N PRO A 5 37.90 -7.42 8.91
CA PRO A 5 36.95 -6.54 8.25
C PRO A 5 35.68 -7.33 7.98
N GLY A 6 34.58 -6.93 8.64
CA GLY A 6 33.26 -7.47 8.36
C GLY A 6 32.91 -7.25 6.89
N ASP A 7 32.34 -8.29 6.30
CA ASP A 7 31.61 -8.24 5.04
C ASP A 7 30.76 -6.95 5.01
N PRO A 8 30.79 -6.09 3.97
CA PRO A 8 29.95 -4.91 3.91
C PRO A 8 28.49 -5.37 3.77
N GLY A 9 27.88 -5.68 4.92
CA GLY A 9 26.54 -6.20 5.01
C GLY A 9 25.56 -5.24 4.35
N LEU A 10 24.96 -5.68 3.25
CA LEU A 10 23.91 -4.96 2.54
C LEU A 10 22.88 -4.45 3.56
N SER A 11 22.55 -3.16 3.51
CA SER A 11 21.59 -2.55 4.41
C SER A 11 20.21 -3.18 4.23
N LYS A 12 19.48 -3.35 5.34
CA LYS A 12 18.14 -3.95 5.32
C LYS A 12 17.11 -2.91 4.91
N LEU A 13 16.20 -3.28 4.01
CA LEU A 13 15.08 -2.42 3.63
C LEU A 13 14.08 -2.28 4.78
N GLN A 14 13.73 -1.04 5.11
CA GLN A 14 12.72 -0.69 6.11
C GLN A 14 11.60 0.11 5.45
N PHE A 15 10.37 -0.04 5.95
CA PHE A 15 9.16 0.54 5.37
C PHE A 15 8.50 1.50 6.34
N ALA A 16 8.02 2.63 5.85
CA ALA A 16 7.18 3.54 6.62
C ALA A 16 5.75 2.98 6.73
N PRO A 17 5.17 2.86 7.94
CA PRO A 17 3.81 2.38 8.12
C PRO A 17 2.78 3.38 7.60
N PHE A 18 1.61 2.86 7.22
CA PHE A 18 0.41 3.68 7.07
C PHE A 18 -0.06 4.19 8.45
N SER A 19 -0.68 5.35 8.44
CA SER A 19 -1.47 5.90 9.53
C SER A 19 -2.93 5.94 9.11
N SER A 20 -3.85 5.57 10.00
CA SER A 20 -5.28 5.64 9.71
C SER A 20 -5.82 7.07 9.85
N ALA A 21 -6.68 7.49 8.93
CA ALA A 21 -7.39 8.77 9.01
C ALA A 21 -8.90 8.53 8.80
N LEU A 22 -9.66 8.43 9.89
CA LEU A 22 -11.12 8.26 9.81
C LEU A 22 -11.81 9.61 10.00
N ASP A 23 -12.54 10.05 8.98
CA ASP A 23 -13.28 11.30 9.02
C ASP A 23 -14.53 11.19 9.92
N VAL A 24 -15.01 12.33 10.42
CA VAL A 24 -16.25 12.39 11.21
C VAL A 24 -17.44 11.82 10.44
N GLY A 25 -17.51 12.07 9.13
CA GLY A 25 -18.54 11.54 8.25
C GLY A 25 -18.59 10.01 8.20
N PHE A 26 -17.44 9.33 8.32
CA PHE A 26 -17.39 7.87 8.39
C PHE A 26 -18.14 7.33 9.61
N TRP A 27 -17.90 7.92 10.80
CA TRP A 27 -18.53 7.49 12.05
C TRP A 27 -20.04 7.78 12.09
N HIS A 28 -20.43 8.92 11.51
CA HIS A 28 -21.83 9.25 11.35
C HIS A 28 -22.55 8.21 10.46
N GLU A 29 -21.98 7.89 9.31
CA GLU A 29 -22.54 6.88 8.40
C GLU A 29 -22.57 5.48 9.03
N LEU A 30 -21.50 5.08 9.73
CA LEU A 30 -21.46 3.82 10.48
C LEU A 30 -22.60 3.73 11.49
N THR A 31 -22.88 4.83 12.19
CA THR A 31 -23.97 4.90 13.17
C THR A 31 -25.34 4.73 12.51
N GLN A 32 -25.57 5.43 11.39
CA GLN A 32 -26.82 5.31 10.64
C GLN A 32 -27.05 3.89 10.13
N ARG A 33 -26.03 3.26 9.54
CA ARG A 33 -26.13 1.88 9.07
C ARG A 33 -26.30 0.89 10.22
N LYS A 34 -25.60 1.09 11.34
CA LYS A 34 -25.77 0.25 12.53
C LYS A 34 -27.20 0.29 13.09
N LEU A 35 -27.82 1.47 13.14
CA LEU A 35 -29.18 1.63 13.65
C LEU A 35 -30.25 1.11 12.67
N ASN A 36 -30.11 1.44 11.39
CA ASN A 36 -31.18 1.25 10.41
C ASN A 36 -31.09 -0.09 9.68
N GLU A 37 -29.87 -0.55 9.38
CA GLU A 37 -29.60 -1.71 8.52
C GLU A 37 -29.04 -2.90 9.29
N TYR A 38 -27.87 -2.75 9.93
CA TYR A 38 -27.13 -3.87 10.52
C TYR A 38 -27.80 -4.35 11.82
N ARG A 39 -28.25 -3.43 12.66
CA ARG A 39 -28.87 -3.71 13.96
C ARG A 39 -27.96 -4.56 14.85
N LEU A 40 -28.21 -5.86 14.94
CA LEU A 40 -27.43 -6.82 15.72
C LEU A 40 -26.47 -7.66 14.84
N ASP A 41 -26.50 -7.45 13.52
CA ASP A 41 -25.62 -8.15 12.59
C ASP A 41 -24.16 -7.69 12.78
N GLU A 42 -23.29 -8.65 13.10
CA GLU A 42 -21.85 -8.48 13.22
C GLU A 42 -21.11 -9.08 12.01
N ALA A 43 -21.83 -9.47 10.94
CA ALA A 43 -21.21 -9.98 9.74
C ALA A 43 -20.24 -8.94 9.13
N PRO A 44 -19.09 -9.39 8.58
CA PRO A 44 -18.12 -8.49 7.96
C PRO A 44 -18.72 -7.71 6.81
N LYS A 45 -18.35 -6.44 6.67
CA LYS A 45 -18.81 -5.55 5.59
C LYS A 45 -17.63 -5.04 4.78
N ASP A 46 -17.74 -5.06 3.46
CA ASP A 46 -16.73 -4.45 2.60
C ASP A 46 -16.84 -2.93 2.68
N ILE A 47 -15.68 -2.29 2.81
CA ILE A 47 -15.54 -0.84 2.82
C ILE A 47 -14.41 -0.42 1.89
N LYS A 48 -14.53 0.80 1.37
CA LYS A 48 -13.58 1.41 0.45
C LYS A 48 -12.93 2.60 1.14
N GLY A 49 -11.61 2.64 1.09
CA GLY A 49 -10.82 3.79 1.47
C GLY A 49 -9.98 4.28 0.31
N TYR A 50 -9.15 5.27 0.59
CA TYR A 50 -8.18 5.75 -0.37
C TYR A 50 -6.94 6.30 0.34
N TYR A 51 -5.83 6.36 -0.38
CA TYR A 51 -4.62 7.03 0.07
C TYR A 51 -4.04 7.84 -1.08
N TYR A 52 -3.20 8.83 -0.78
CA TYR A 52 -2.63 9.74 -1.76
C TYR A 52 -1.13 9.94 -1.49
N ASN A 53 -0.39 10.37 -2.50
CA ASN A 53 1.07 10.57 -2.43
C ASN A 53 1.52 12.03 -2.61
N GLY A 54 0.58 12.97 -2.52
CA GLY A 54 0.81 14.41 -2.72
C GLY A 54 1.04 15.22 -1.44
N ASP A 55 1.20 14.56 -0.30
CA ASP A 55 1.41 15.22 0.98
C ASP A 55 2.73 16.00 1.04
N SER A 56 2.72 17.08 1.82
CA SER A 56 3.94 17.82 2.14
C SER A 56 4.89 16.98 3.01
N ALA A 57 6.19 17.29 2.93
CA ALA A 57 7.20 16.62 3.76
C ALA A 57 6.88 16.77 5.26
N GLY A 58 6.99 15.67 6.01
CA GLY A 58 6.73 15.59 7.45
C GLY A 58 5.32 15.10 7.83
N LEU A 59 4.39 14.97 6.89
CA LEU A 59 3.07 14.37 7.14
C LEU A 59 3.13 12.82 7.06
N PRO A 60 2.36 12.08 7.88
CA PRO A 60 2.33 10.63 7.79
C PRO A 60 1.60 10.15 6.53
N ALA A 61 1.98 8.98 6.01
CA ALA A 61 1.28 8.31 4.93
C ALA A 61 -0.12 7.86 5.41
N ARG A 62 -1.18 8.57 5.02
CA ARG A 62 -2.54 8.32 5.52
C ARG A 62 -3.37 7.43 4.59
N LEU A 63 -4.07 6.46 5.17
CA LEU A 63 -5.21 5.79 4.54
C LEU A 63 -6.49 6.38 5.13
N THR A 64 -7.29 7.02 4.27
CA THR A 64 -8.47 7.80 4.67
C THR A 64 -9.76 7.02 4.43
N LEU A 65 -10.67 7.11 5.41
CA LEU A 65 -12.06 6.66 5.30
C LEU A 65 -13.02 7.84 5.51
N GLU A 66 -13.91 8.04 4.55
CA GLU A 66 -14.92 9.10 4.58
C GLU A 66 -16.35 8.53 4.65
N PHE A 67 -17.36 9.40 4.57
CA PHE A 67 -18.77 9.00 4.50
C PHE A 67 -19.06 8.03 3.33
N SER A 68 -18.33 8.16 2.22
CA SER A 68 -18.48 7.32 1.02
C SER A 68 -17.87 5.92 1.17
N ALA A 69 -17.20 5.63 2.30
CA ALA A 69 -16.47 4.37 2.48
C ALA A 69 -17.37 3.13 2.43
N PHE A 70 -18.66 3.28 2.68
CA PHE A 70 -19.63 2.17 2.66
C PHE A 70 -20.34 1.99 1.31
N ASP A 71 -20.00 2.81 0.31
CA ASP A 71 -20.46 2.68 -1.06
C ASP A 71 -19.29 2.25 -1.95
N MET A 72 -19.22 0.96 -2.26
CA MET A 72 -18.17 0.40 -3.12
C MET A 72 -18.20 0.95 -4.55
N SER A 73 -19.34 1.50 -4.98
CA SER A 73 -19.52 2.10 -6.31
C SER A 73 -19.11 3.58 -6.36
N ALA A 74 -18.92 4.22 -5.20
CA ALA A 74 -18.53 5.61 -5.14
C ALA A 74 -17.18 5.84 -5.85
N PRO A 75 -17.05 6.90 -6.66
CA PRO A 75 -15.80 7.21 -7.34
C PRO A 75 -14.72 7.56 -6.30
N THR A 76 -13.50 7.08 -6.54
CA THR A 76 -12.35 7.50 -5.74
C THR A 76 -12.00 8.95 -6.14
N PRO A 77 -11.64 9.83 -5.17
CA PRO A 77 -11.21 11.18 -5.50
C PRO A 77 -10.06 11.21 -6.51
N ALA A 78 -9.95 12.31 -7.25
CA ALA A 78 -8.85 12.52 -8.19
C ALA A 78 -7.49 12.45 -7.47
N HIS A 79 -6.49 11.90 -8.14
CA HIS A 79 -5.13 11.72 -7.59
C HIS A 79 -5.08 10.94 -6.26
N CYS A 80 -6.07 10.07 -6.02
CA CYS A 80 -6.07 9.16 -4.88
C CYS A 80 -6.13 7.71 -5.37
N CYS A 81 -5.33 6.86 -4.74
CA CYS A 81 -5.34 5.43 -5.02
C CYS A 81 -6.43 4.74 -4.18
N PRO A 82 -7.33 3.94 -4.79
CA PRO A 82 -8.31 3.18 -4.02
C PRO A 82 -7.62 2.12 -3.15
N ALA A 83 -8.18 1.89 -1.98
CA ALA A 83 -7.90 0.74 -1.13
C ALA A 83 -9.21 0.08 -0.71
N VAL A 84 -9.24 -1.24 -0.63
CA VAL A 84 -10.42 -2.00 -0.21
C VAL A 84 -10.13 -2.66 1.11
N GLY A 85 -11.11 -2.71 2.00
CA GLY A 85 -10.94 -3.35 3.28
C GLY A 85 -12.22 -3.94 3.82
N THR A 86 -12.10 -4.57 4.98
CA THR A 86 -13.21 -5.24 5.64
C THR A 86 -13.43 -4.64 7.02
N LEU A 87 -14.68 -4.26 7.29
CA LEU A 87 -15.15 -3.74 8.55
C LEU A 87 -15.78 -4.87 9.38
N PHE A 88 -15.28 -5.00 10.61
CA PHE A 88 -15.85 -5.83 11.67
C PHE A 88 -16.39 -4.90 12.75
N ASN A 89 -17.70 -4.74 12.87
CA ASN A 89 -18.30 -3.95 13.93
C ASN A 89 -18.93 -4.87 14.97
N THR A 90 -18.47 -4.76 16.21
CA THR A 90 -19.00 -5.51 17.36
C THR A 90 -20.11 -4.72 18.06
N ASN A 91 -21.02 -5.43 18.72
CA ASN A 91 -22.13 -4.83 19.47
C ASN A 91 -21.78 -4.51 20.92
N THR A 92 -20.74 -5.11 21.48
CA THR A 92 -20.31 -4.92 22.87
C THR A 92 -18.84 -4.58 22.97
N LEU A 93 -18.46 -3.78 23.97
CA LEU A 93 -17.06 -3.42 24.21
C LEU A 93 -16.24 -4.65 24.62
N GLU A 94 -16.88 -5.60 25.31
CA GLU A 94 -16.28 -6.85 25.74
C GLU A 94 -15.90 -7.70 24.52
N ALA A 95 -16.79 -7.82 23.53
CA ALA A 95 -16.49 -8.52 22.28
C ALA A 95 -15.34 -7.85 21.51
N PHE A 96 -15.31 -6.52 21.42
CA PHE A 96 -14.18 -5.80 20.79
C PHE A 96 -12.83 -6.09 21.46
N LYS A 97 -12.82 -6.14 22.79
CA LYS A 97 -11.60 -6.44 23.57
C LYS A 97 -11.19 -7.90 23.43
N ALA A 98 -12.16 -8.82 23.47
CA ALA A 98 -11.95 -10.27 23.37
C ALA A 98 -11.69 -10.76 21.94
N ALA A 99 -12.00 -9.95 20.92
CA ALA A 99 -11.76 -10.29 19.52
C ALA A 99 -10.29 -10.67 19.29
N ASP A 100 -10.08 -11.82 18.64
CA ASP A 100 -8.76 -12.32 18.29
C ASP A 100 -8.22 -11.54 17.08
N LYS A 101 -7.57 -10.42 17.41
CA LYS A 101 -6.91 -9.51 16.48
C LYS A 101 -5.85 -10.22 15.63
N LYS A 102 -5.20 -11.24 16.20
CA LYS A 102 -4.18 -12.02 15.50
C LYS A 102 -4.83 -12.91 14.44
N LEU A 103 -5.91 -13.62 14.80
CA LEU A 103 -6.65 -14.45 13.86
C LEU A 103 -7.24 -13.63 12.70
N LEU A 104 -7.85 -12.47 12.98
CA LEU A 104 -8.38 -11.58 11.95
C LEU A 104 -7.30 -11.14 10.95
N LEU A 105 -6.10 -10.87 11.47
CA LEU A 105 -4.97 -10.49 10.65
C LEU A 105 -4.39 -11.65 9.84
N GLU A 106 -4.30 -12.85 10.42
CA GLU A 106 -3.88 -14.06 9.71
C GLU A 106 -4.83 -14.36 8.55
N GLN A 107 -6.15 -14.27 8.77
CA GLN A 107 -7.16 -14.42 7.72
C GLN A 107 -6.98 -13.40 6.58
N ALA A 108 -6.79 -12.13 6.92
CA ALA A 108 -6.58 -11.10 5.91
C ALA A 108 -5.25 -11.29 5.15
N ALA A 109 -4.19 -11.75 5.82
CA ALA A 109 -2.92 -12.09 5.19
C ALA A 109 -3.06 -13.29 4.24
N ASP A 110 -3.80 -14.32 4.64
CA ASP A 110 -4.09 -15.49 3.81
C ASP A 110 -4.84 -15.10 2.54
N GLU A 111 -5.83 -14.19 2.62
CA GLU A 111 -6.52 -13.68 1.43
C GLU A 111 -5.57 -12.98 0.45
N ILE A 112 -4.66 -12.13 0.95
CA ILE A 112 -3.66 -11.47 0.12
C ILE A 112 -2.74 -12.52 -0.52
N TRP A 113 -2.34 -13.54 0.24
CA TRP A 113 -1.49 -14.61 -0.25
C TRP A 113 -2.16 -15.48 -1.31
N GLU A 114 -3.44 -15.82 -1.14
CA GLU A 114 -4.22 -16.51 -2.18
C GLU A 114 -4.35 -15.67 -3.45
N ALA A 115 -4.49 -14.35 -3.33
CA ALA A 115 -4.52 -13.44 -4.48
C ALA A 115 -3.16 -13.43 -5.23
N VAL A 116 -2.05 -13.50 -4.50
CA VAL A 116 -0.69 -13.62 -5.08
C VAL A 116 -0.49 -14.97 -5.78
N LYS A 117 -0.89 -16.08 -5.13
CA LYS A 117 -0.74 -17.44 -5.68
C LYS A 117 -1.62 -17.69 -6.91
N SER A 118 -2.88 -17.26 -6.87
CA SER A 118 -3.82 -17.40 -7.99
C SER A 118 -3.46 -16.49 -9.17
N GLY A 119 -2.86 -15.32 -8.89
CA GLY A 119 -2.52 -14.31 -9.91
C GLY A 119 -3.57 -13.22 -10.02
N ALA A 120 -4.65 -13.30 -9.22
CA ALA A 120 -5.64 -12.24 -9.12
C ALA A 120 -5.01 -10.89 -8.73
N ALA A 121 -3.92 -10.88 -7.95
CA ALA A 121 -3.19 -9.67 -7.60
C ALA A 121 -2.40 -9.04 -8.77
N LEU A 122 -2.14 -9.76 -9.87
CA LEU A 122 -1.56 -9.19 -11.09
C LEU A 122 -2.63 -8.47 -11.93
N GLU A 123 -3.84 -9.04 -11.96
CA GLU A 123 -5.00 -8.48 -12.67
C GLU A 123 -5.61 -7.29 -11.92
N ASN A 124 -5.75 -7.41 -10.60
CA ASN A 124 -6.23 -6.36 -9.71
C ASN A 124 -5.25 -6.13 -8.56
N PRO A 125 -4.27 -5.23 -8.75
CA PRO A 125 -3.23 -4.99 -7.75
C PRO A 125 -3.73 -4.30 -6.46
N VAL A 126 -4.95 -3.75 -6.44
CA VAL A 126 -5.56 -3.16 -5.23
C VAL A 126 -5.70 -4.20 -4.11
N LEU A 127 -5.81 -5.49 -4.47
CA LEU A 127 -5.89 -6.61 -3.51
C LEU A 127 -4.64 -6.75 -2.62
N LEU A 128 -3.50 -6.18 -3.02
CA LEU A 128 -2.29 -6.19 -2.20
C LEU A 128 -2.36 -5.18 -1.05
N ASN A 129 -3.16 -4.12 -1.16
CA ASN A 129 -3.30 -3.08 -0.15
C ASN A 129 -4.61 -3.21 0.62
N LYS A 130 -5.08 -4.46 0.83
CA LYS A 130 -6.25 -4.70 1.67
C LYS A 130 -5.99 -4.19 3.08
N PHE A 131 -7.03 -3.64 3.70
CA PHE A 131 -7.00 -3.25 5.10
C PHE A 131 -8.14 -3.88 5.89
N LEU A 132 -8.01 -3.87 7.22
CA LEU A 132 -9.01 -4.39 8.14
C LEU A 132 -9.32 -3.35 9.20
N LEU A 133 -10.60 -3.18 9.51
CA LEU A 133 -11.06 -2.24 10.51
C LEU A 133 -11.98 -2.95 11.50
N LEU A 134 -11.54 -3.10 12.74
CA LEU A 134 -12.36 -3.60 13.84
C LEU A 134 -12.90 -2.41 14.63
N THR A 135 -14.21 -2.34 14.88
CA THR A 135 -14.85 -1.24 15.60
C THR A 135 -15.82 -1.70 16.67
N PHE A 136 -16.04 -0.81 17.63
CA PHE A 136 -17.17 -0.81 18.54
C PHE A 136 -17.68 0.63 18.71
N ALA A 137 -18.93 0.84 18.32
CA ALA A 137 -19.62 2.12 18.47
C ALA A 137 -20.56 2.10 19.69
N ASP A 138 -20.24 2.88 20.72
CA ASP A 138 -21.14 3.16 21.84
C ASP A 138 -22.05 4.34 21.48
N LEU A 139 -23.22 4.02 20.92
CA LEU A 139 -24.19 5.01 20.46
C LEU A 139 -24.87 5.79 21.59
N LYS A 140 -24.71 5.36 22.85
CA LYS A 140 -25.26 6.10 24.00
C LYS A 140 -24.35 7.25 24.41
N LYS A 141 -23.03 7.03 24.34
CA LYS A 141 -22.01 8.01 24.71
C LYS A 141 -21.35 8.68 23.50
N TYR A 142 -21.68 8.24 22.29
CA TYR A 142 -21.01 8.62 21.05
C TYR A 142 -19.48 8.41 21.11
N HIS A 143 -19.07 7.31 21.76
CA HIS A 143 -17.67 6.90 21.82
C HIS A 143 -17.41 5.79 20.81
N PHE A 144 -16.37 5.98 19.99
CA PHE A 144 -15.99 5.03 18.95
C PHE A 144 -14.61 4.45 19.27
N TYR A 145 -14.57 3.14 19.44
CA TYR A 145 -13.36 2.38 19.65
C TYR A 145 -13.02 1.68 18.35
N TYR A 146 -11.76 1.76 17.94
CA TYR A 146 -11.35 1.15 16.70
C TYR A 146 -9.94 0.58 16.77
N TRP A 147 -9.69 -0.37 15.88
CA TRP A 147 -8.38 -0.93 15.62
C TRP A 147 -8.26 -1.10 14.11
N PHE A 148 -7.39 -0.30 13.52
CA PHE A 148 -7.11 -0.33 12.09
C PHE A 148 -5.91 -1.22 11.84
N CYS A 149 -5.93 -2.04 10.79
CA CYS A 149 -4.82 -2.90 10.45
C CYS A 149 -4.52 -2.86 8.95
N PHE A 150 -3.23 -2.89 8.62
CA PHE A 150 -2.71 -2.97 7.26
C PHE A 150 -1.91 -4.28 7.09
N PRO A 151 -2.59 -5.40 6.79
CA PRO A 151 -1.94 -6.70 6.61
C PRO A 151 -0.78 -6.63 5.63
N ALA A 152 0.39 -7.09 6.09
CA ALA A 152 1.59 -7.15 5.29
C ALA A 152 2.25 -8.53 5.41
N LEU A 153 2.48 -9.16 4.27
CA LEU A 153 3.20 -10.41 4.16
C LEU A 153 4.69 -10.17 4.44
N CYS A 154 5.30 -11.10 5.16
CA CYS A 154 6.74 -11.08 5.41
C CYS A 154 7.44 -12.11 4.53
N LEU A 155 8.59 -11.71 3.98
CA LEU A 155 9.53 -12.66 3.39
C LEU A 155 10.31 -13.34 4.52
N PRO A 156 10.68 -14.63 4.35
CA PRO A 156 11.43 -15.38 5.37
C PRO A 156 12.83 -14.80 5.60
N GLU A 157 13.42 -14.15 4.59
CA GLU A 157 14.69 -13.44 4.68
C GLU A 157 14.50 -11.94 4.46
N SER A 158 15.36 -11.14 5.10
CA SER A 158 15.39 -9.70 4.88
C SER A 158 15.82 -9.40 3.45
N ILE A 159 15.12 -8.49 2.79
CA ILE A 159 15.43 -8.09 1.41
C ILE A 159 16.73 -7.28 1.40
N PRO A 160 17.81 -7.75 0.74
CA PRO A 160 19.05 -7.02 0.63
C PRO A 160 18.90 -5.86 -0.37
N LEU A 161 19.33 -4.66 0.02
CA LEU A 161 19.47 -3.52 -0.89
C LEU A 161 20.76 -3.64 -1.69
N ILE A 162 20.66 -3.86 -3.00
CA ILE A 162 21.80 -3.83 -3.93
C ILE A 162 22.25 -2.39 -4.12
N GLN A 163 21.29 -1.47 -4.29
CA GLN A 163 21.52 -0.04 -4.37
C GLN A 163 20.56 0.65 -3.41
N GLY A 164 21.07 1.58 -2.59
CA GLY A 164 20.25 2.35 -1.66
C GLY A 164 19.35 3.37 -2.37
N PRO A 165 18.34 3.92 -1.65
CA PRO A 165 17.44 4.91 -2.21
C PRO A 165 18.15 6.21 -2.58
N VAL A 166 17.97 6.59 -3.84
CA VAL A 166 18.42 7.87 -4.42
C VAL A 166 17.22 8.62 -4.99
N GLY A 167 17.33 9.94 -5.11
CA GLY A 167 16.31 10.76 -5.77
C GLY A 167 16.16 10.38 -7.25
N LEU A 168 14.94 10.50 -7.77
CA LEU A 168 14.63 10.20 -9.17
C LEU A 168 15.42 11.13 -10.11
N ASP A 169 15.65 12.37 -9.72
CA ASP A 169 16.49 13.36 -10.40
C ASP A 169 17.96 12.95 -10.56
N GLN A 170 18.47 12.08 -9.69
CA GLN A 170 19.83 11.54 -9.78
C GLN A 170 19.92 10.36 -10.75
N ARG A 171 18.79 9.71 -11.02
CA ARG A 171 18.71 8.49 -11.84
C ARG A 171 18.13 8.73 -13.23
N PHE A 172 17.19 9.66 -13.36
CA PHE A 172 16.46 9.99 -14.58
C PHE A 172 16.78 11.42 -15.01
N SER A 173 16.95 11.62 -16.32
CA SER A 173 17.04 12.97 -16.90
C SER A 173 15.69 13.69 -16.80
N PRO A 174 15.66 15.04 -16.87
CA PRO A 174 14.41 15.80 -16.86
C PRO A 174 13.42 15.38 -17.96
N LYS A 175 13.91 14.95 -19.11
CA LYS A 175 13.07 14.42 -20.20
C LYS A 175 12.41 13.09 -19.84
N GLN A 176 13.15 12.20 -19.18
CA GLN A 176 12.60 10.91 -18.73
C GLN A 176 11.62 11.11 -17.58
N ILE A 177 11.87 12.05 -16.67
CA ILE A 177 10.92 12.40 -15.59
C ILE A 177 9.59 12.87 -16.19
N GLN A 178 9.62 13.81 -17.13
CA GLN A 178 8.42 14.27 -17.83
C GLN A 178 7.75 13.14 -18.66
N GLY A 179 8.56 12.27 -19.27
CA GLY A 179 8.05 11.11 -20.00
C GLY A 179 7.32 10.12 -19.09
N LEU A 180 7.85 9.89 -17.89
CA LEU A 180 7.25 9.04 -16.87
C LEU A 180 5.92 9.59 -16.37
N GLU A 181 5.86 10.89 -16.04
CA GLU A 181 4.62 11.56 -15.64
C GLU A 181 3.51 11.35 -16.67
N ARG A 182 3.79 11.68 -17.94
CA ARG A 182 2.82 11.54 -19.04
C ARG A 182 2.39 10.10 -19.24
N ALA A 183 3.35 9.19 -19.30
CA ALA A 183 3.03 7.80 -19.61
C ALA A 183 2.29 7.10 -18.45
N TYR A 184 2.47 7.55 -17.19
CA TYR A 184 1.65 7.11 -16.06
C TYR A 184 0.23 7.69 -16.12
N ASP A 185 0.10 8.99 -16.42
CA ASP A 185 -1.21 9.64 -16.56
C ASP A 185 -2.03 9.03 -17.71
N ASP A 186 -1.40 8.78 -18.86
CA ASP A 186 -1.99 8.12 -20.03
C ASP A 186 -2.49 6.70 -19.67
N LEU A 187 -1.70 5.97 -18.85
CA LEU A 187 -2.09 4.64 -18.38
C LEU A 187 -3.31 4.72 -17.45
N CYS A 188 -3.32 5.66 -16.51
CA CYS A 188 -4.47 5.88 -15.62
C CYS A 188 -5.74 6.27 -16.40
N GLN A 189 -5.59 7.13 -17.41
CA GLN A 189 -6.69 7.53 -18.29
C GLN A 189 -7.23 6.35 -19.10
N THR A 190 -6.35 5.51 -19.64
CA THR A 190 -6.71 4.31 -20.42
C THR A 190 -7.50 3.31 -19.58
N GLU A 191 -7.09 3.11 -18.32
CA GLU A 191 -7.77 2.22 -17.38
C GLU A 191 -9.00 2.86 -16.72
N GLY A 192 -9.23 4.16 -16.91
CA GLY A 192 -10.36 4.88 -16.34
C GLY A 192 -10.30 4.99 -14.81
N VAL A 193 -9.10 5.02 -14.23
CA VAL A 193 -8.88 5.10 -12.77
C VAL A 193 -8.09 6.36 -12.40
N PRO A 194 -8.30 6.94 -11.20
CA PRO A 194 -7.59 8.16 -10.80
C PRO A 194 -6.12 7.93 -10.45
N ALA A 195 -5.75 6.72 -10.06
CA ALA A 195 -4.38 6.29 -9.79
C ALA A 195 -4.29 4.76 -9.81
N LEU A 196 -3.11 4.25 -10.19
CA LEU A 196 -2.78 2.84 -10.14
C LEU A 196 -1.78 2.59 -8.99
N PRO A 197 -2.05 1.65 -8.07
CA PRO A 197 -1.16 1.41 -6.93
C PRO A 197 0.22 0.91 -7.36
N TYR A 198 0.29 0.16 -8.46
CA TYR A 198 1.50 -0.49 -8.94
C TYR A 198 1.51 -0.56 -10.47
N PHE A 199 2.71 -0.48 -11.05
CA PHE A 199 2.90 -0.48 -12.49
C PHE A 199 4.31 -0.95 -12.86
N LEU A 200 4.53 -1.29 -14.12
CA LEU A 200 5.82 -1.66 -14.69
C LEU A 200 6.42 -0.47 -15.43
N ILE A 201 7.75 -0.34 -15.42
CA ILE A 201 8.46 0.75 -16.08
C ILE A 201 9.54 0.16 -16.97
N LYS A 202 9.63 0.64 -18.21
CA LYS A 202 10.75 0.37 -19.12
C LYS A 202 11.25 1.69 -19.64
N TYR A 203 12.53 1.96 -19.48
CA TYR A 203 13.10 3.22 -19.89
C TYR A 203 14.49 3.06 -20.48
N ASP A 204 14.80 3.89 -21.46
CA ASP A 204 16.12 4.09 -22.06
C ASP A 204 16.40 5.60 -22.16
N GLU A 205 17.48 6.00 -22.83
CA GLU A 205 17.87 7.42 -22.96
C GLU A 205 16.77 8.32 -23.57
N ASN A 206 15.89 7.76 -24.42
CA ASN A 206 14.90 8.51 -25.21
C ASN A 206 13.45 8.12 -24.93
N MET A 207 13.20 6.97 -24.30
CA MET A 207 11.87 6.40 -24.13
C MET A 207 11.59 6.08 -22.67
N VAL A 208 10.35 6.33 -22.24
CA VAL A 208 9.78 5.83 -20.99
C VAL A 208 8.42 5.23 -21.31
N LEU A 209 8.25 3.95 -21.00
CA LEU A 209 7.00 3.20 -21.14
C LEU A 209 6.55 2.74 -19.77
N VAL A 210 5.23 2.71 -19.59
CA VAL A 210 4.57 2.22 -18.38
C VAL A 210 3.53 1.19 -18.79
N SER A 211 3.35 0.16 -17.97
CA SER A 211 2.35 -0.88 -18.23
C SER A 211 1.78 -1.47 -16.94
N LEU A 212 0.68 -2.21 -17.07
CA LEU A 212 0.08 -2.95 -15.96
C LEU A 212 0.91 -4.17 -15.59
N LEU A 213 0.81 -4.59 -14.33
CA LEU A 213 1.53 -5.77 -13.82
C LEU A 213 1.19 -7.06 -14.59
N LYS A 214 -0.06 -7.22 -15.05
CA LYS A 214 -0.48 -8.40 -15.84
C LYS A 214 0.29 -8.59 -17.15
N HIS A 215 0.89 -7.52 -17.68
CA HIS A 215 1.65 -7.56 -18.95
C HIS A 215 3.15 -7.81 -18.74
N TYR A 216 3.60 -8.19 -17.54
CA TYR A 216 5.03 -8.34 -17.25
C TYR A 216 5.78 -9.29 -18.21
N SER A 217 5.12 -10.37 -18.66
CA SER A 217 5.73 -11.35 -19.55
C SER A 217 6.13 -10.73 -20.89
N ASP A 218 5.25 -9.89 -21.45
CA ASP A 218 5.44 -9.28 -22.77
C ASP A 218 6.29 -8.02 -22.68
N PHE A 219 6.19 -7.30 -21.58
CA PHE A 219 6.86 -6.03 -21.39
C PHE A 219 8.40 -6.16 -21.22
N PHE A 220 8.86 -7.29 -20.65
CA PHE A 220 10.28 -7.55 -20.37
C PHE A 220 10.90 -8.71 -21.18
N GLN A 221 10.30 -9.17 -22.29
CA GLN A 221 10.80 -10.30 -23.08
C GLN A 221 12.30 -10.19 -23.47
N ASP A 222 12.79 -8.97 -23.70
CA ASP A 222 14.14 -8.69 -24.20
C ASP A 222 15.20 -8.53 -23.09
N GLN A 223 14.80 -8.34 -21.83
CA GLN A 223 15.70 -8.01 -20.72
C GLN A 223 15.58 -9.07 -19.62
N ARG A 224 16.56 -9.97 -19.53
CA ARG A 224 16.54 -11.08 -18.54
C ARG A 224 17.23 -10.76 -17.22
N THR A 225 17.72 -9.53 -17.03
CA THR A 225 18.58 -9.22 -15.89
C THR A 225 17.89 -8.40 -14.81
N LYS A 226 17.01 -7.48 -15.18
CA LYS A 226 16.31 -6.61 -14.22
C LYS A 226 14.90 -6.27 -14.68
N ILE A 227 14.01 -6.09 -13.72
CA ILE A 227 12.67 -5.55 -13.88
C ILE A 227 12.56 -4.25 -13.09
N THR A 228 11.91 -3.22 -13.66
CA THR A 228 11.62 -1.98 -12.94
C THR A 228 10.13 -1.89 -12.64
N ILE A 229 9.79 -1.73 -11.36
CA ILE A 229 8.41 -1.60 -10.88
C ILE A 229 8.20 -0.25 -10.20
N GLY A 230 7.06 0.37 -10.48
CA GLY A 230 6.58 1.56 -9.80
C GLY A 230 5.57 1.22 -8.72
N VAL A 231 5.66 1.93 -7.60
CA VAL A 231 4.69 1.92 -6.51
C VAL A 231 4.19 3.33 -6.30
N TYR A 232 2.88 3.51 -6.30
CA TYR A 232 2.26 4.76 -5.85
C TYR A 232 2.47 4.87 -4.33
N ASP A 233 3.51 5.63 -3.94
CA ASP A 233 4.07 5.61 -2.59
C ASP A 233 3.55 6.79 -1.75
N PRO A 234 2.71 6.56 -0.72
CA PRO A 234 2.22 7.63 0.15
C PRO A 234 3.28 8.15 1.14
N CYS A 235 4.44 7.49 1.25
CA CYS A 235 5.51 7.92 2.14
C CYS A 235 6.22 9.18 1.61
N ASN A 236 6.65 10.05 2.52
CA ASN A 236 7.43 11.24 2.20
C ASN A 236 8.87 11.21 2.74
N LEU A 237 9.31 10.08 3.32
CA LEU A 237 10.66 9.92 3.83
C LEU A 237 11.63 9.65 2.68
N ALA A 238 12.66 10.48 2.53
CA ALA A 238 13.62 10.41 1.42
C ALA A 238 14.46 9.11 1.36
N GLN A 239 14.46 8.31 2.42
CA GLN A 239 15.28 7.10 2.53
C GLN A 239 14.46 5.83 2.78
N HIS A 240 13.13 5.94 2.88
CA HIS A 240 12.27 4.80 3.19
C HIS A 240 11.07 4.74 2.25
N PRO A 241 10.81 3.59 1.60
CA PRO A 241 9.55 3.36 0.90
C PRO A 241 8.37 3.27 1.88
N GLY A 242 7.16 3.53 1.40
CA GLY A 242 5.95 3.30 2.16
C GLY A 242 5.52 1.83 2.23
N TRP A 243 4.50 1.62 3.07
CA TRP A 243 3.92 0.32 3.35
C TRP A 243 3.46 -0.50 2.14
N PRO A 244 2.85 0.10 1.07
CA PRO A 244 2.35 -0.66 -0.08
C PRO A 244 3.40 -1.56 -0.75
N LEU A 245 4.68 -1.21 -0.65
CA LEU A 245 5.75 -1.97 -1.29
C LEU A 245 5.91 -3.38 -0.68
N ARG A 246 5.56 -3.61 0.59
CA ARG A 246 5.82 -4.89 1.27
C ARG A 246 5.15 -6.06 0.55
N ASN A 247 3.86 -5.96 0.26
CA ASN A 247 3.10 -7.03 -0.38
C ASN A 247 3.47 -7.20 -1.86
N LEU A 248 3.83 -6.10 -2.53
CA LEU A 248 4.33 -6.15 -3.91
C LEU A 248 5.67 -6.91 -4.01
N LEU A 249 6.60 -6.72 -3.07
CA LEU A 249 7.87 -7.45 -3.10
C LEU A 249 7.69 -8.94 -2.86
N VAL A 250 6.66 -9.34 -2.08
CA VAL A 250 6.27 -10.74 -1.94
C VAL A 250 5.71 -11.28 -3.25
N LEU A 251 4.84 -10.53 -3.93
CA LEU A 251 4.35 -10.89 -5.26
C LEU A 251 5.51 -11.05 -6.26
N ALA A 252 6.43 -10.08 -6.29
CA ALA A 252 7.57 -10.08 -7.18
C ALA A 252 8.51 -11.26 -6.94
N ALA A 253 8.84 -11.54 -5.67
CA ALA A 253 9.65 -12.70 -5.32
C ALA A 253 8.96 -14.03 -5.67
N HIS A 254 7.62 -14.11 -5.59
CA HIS A 254 6.90 -15.34 -5.91
C HIS A 254 6.79 -15.58 -7.41
N ARG A 255 6.56 -14.52 -8.18
CA ARG A 255 6.26 -14.60 -9.62
C ARG A 255 7.48 -14.45 -10.52
N TRP A 256 8.47 -13.68 -10.09
CA TRP A 256 9.52 -13.18 -10.97
C TRP A 256 10.93 -13.61 -10.57
N SER A 257 11.13 -14.18 -9.39
CA SER A 257 12.47 -14.61 -8.91
C SER A 257 13.13 -15.67 -9.81
N SER A 258 12.35 -16.50 -10.51
CA SER A 258 12.88 -17.47 -11.47
C SER A 258 13.44 -16.83 -12.75
N SER A 259 12.95 -15.62 -13.08
CA SER A 259 13.25 -14.92 -14.34
C SER A 259 14.19 -13.74 -14.12
N PHE A 260 14.17 -13.13 -12.93
CA PHE A 260 14.91 -11.93 -12.58
C PHE A 260 15.57 -12.09 -11.21
N GLN A 261 16.86 -11.75 -11.13
CA GLN A 261 17.62 -11.83 -9.87
C GLN A 261 17.42 -10.59 -8.99
N SER A 262 17.13 -9.45 -9.60
CA SER A 262 16.89 -8.18 -8.92
C SER A 262 15.73 -7.41 -9.51
N VAL A 263 15.21 -6.48 -8.70
CA VAL A 263 14.13 -5.56 -9.05
C VAL A 263 14.59 -4.15 -8.72
N GLU A 264 14.46 -3.25 -9.69
CA GLU A 264 14.55 -1.82 -9.46
C GLU A 264 13.17 -1.31 -9.07
N VAL A 265 13.08 -0.58 -7.96
CA VAL A 265 11.83 -0.07 -7.42
C VAL A 265 11.84 1.44 -7.53
N LEU A 266 10.82 2.00 -8.16
CA LEU A 266 10.47 3.41 -8.09
C LEU A 266 9.33 3.59 -7.10
N CYS A 267 9.58 4.32 -6.02
CA CYS A 267 8.52 4.87 -5.17
C CYS A 267 8.07 6.20 -5.75
N PHE A 268 6.99 6.15 -6.52
CA PHE A 268 6.41 7.29 -7.21
C PHE A 268 5.66 8.18 -6.22
N ARG A 269 6.16 9.39 -6.04
CA ARG A 269 5.65 10.43 -5.13
C ARG A 269 5.34 11.66 -5.95
N ASP A 270 4.09 12.07 -5.90
CA ASP A 270 3.54 13.05 -6.83
C ASP A 270 2.98 14.23 -6.06
N ARG A 271 3.88 15.16 -5.72
CA ARG A 271 3.51 16.37 -4.97
C ARG A 271 3.16 17.48 -5.92
N THR A 272 2.17 18.28 -5.53
CA THR A 272 1.90 19.56 -6.18
C THR A 272 2.23 20.68 -5.21
N MET A 273 3.27 21.47 -5.51
CA MET A 273 3.68 22.63 -4.72
C MET A 273 3.41 23.89 -5.54
N GLN A 274 2.62 24.83 -4.99
CA GLN A 274 2.30 26.10 -5.65
C GLN A 274 1.70 25.94 -7.07
N GLY A 275 0.92 24.88 -7.28
CA GLY A 275 0.31 24.55 -8.57
C GLY A 275 1.25 23.89 -9.58
N VAL A 276 2.50 23.59 -9.18
CA VAL A 276 3.47 22.87 -10.00
C VAL A 276 3.61 21.45 -9.47
N ARG A 277 3.34 20.48 -10.35
CA ARG A 277 3.58 19.06 -10.09
C ARG A 277 5.09 18.78 -10.09
N ASP A 278 5.55 17.95 -9.18
CA ASP A 278 6.95 17.57 -9.08
C ASP A 278 7.10 16.13 -8.58
N ILE A 279 7.59 15.24 -9.45
CA ILE A 279 7.92 13.85 -9.06
C ILE A 279 9.42 13.62 -8.85
N ALA A 280 10.28 14.63 -9.02
CA ALA A 280 11.74 14.47 -9.05
C ALA A 280 12.33 13.99 -7.71
N HIS A 281 11.61 14.25 -6.63
CA HIS A 281 11.91 13.81 -5.27
C HIS A 281 11.46 12.36 -4.96
N SER A 282 10.80 11.68 -5.90
CA SER A 282 10.55 10.23 -5.84
C SER A 282 11.86 9.49 -5.61
N ILE A 283 11.80 8.29 -5.02
CA ILE A 283 13.01 7.52 -4.72
C ILE A 283 13.11 6.27 -5.59
N VAL A 284 14.32 5.98 -6.05
CA VAL A 284 14.65 4.76 -6.81
C VAL A 284 15.72 3.99 -6.07
N PHE A 285 15.57 2.67 -5.99
CA PHE A 285 16.57 1.77 -5.42
C PHE A 285 16.48 0.38 -6.07
N GLU A 286 17.46 -0.47 -5.79
CA GLU A 286 17.49 -1.83 -6.32
C GLU A 286 17.57 -2.85 -5.19
N VAL A 287 16.71 -3.87 -5.26
CA VAL A 287 16.65 -4.96 -4.29
C VAL A 287 16.94 -6.30 -4.97
N LYS A 288 17.57 -7.20 -4.23
CA LYS A 288 17.68 -8.60 -4.64
C LYS A 288 16.38 -9.33 -4.29
N LEU A 289 15.81 -10.06 -5.25
CA LEU A 289 14.68 -10.94 -4.95
C LEU A 289 15.20 -12.21 -4.26
N PRO A 290 14.63 -12.61 -3.11
CA PRO A 290 14.96 -13.90 -2.53
C PRO A 290 14.41 -15.04 -3.40
N GLU A 291 15.19 -16.10 -3.59
CA GLU A 291 14.71 -17.35 -4.18
C GLU A 291 13.73 -17.99 -3.18
N MET A 292 12.44 -18.04 -3.53
CA MET A 292 11.42 -18.49 -2.60
C MET A 292 11.40 -20.01 -2.43
N ALA A 293 11.72 -20.50 -1.24
CA ALA A 293 11.11 -21.68 -0.64
C ALA A 293 10.16 -21.20 0.48
N PHE A 294 8.91 -20.85 0.14
CA PHE A 294 7.99 -20.30 1.13
C PHE A 294 7.50 -21.38 2.09
N SER A 295 7.82 -21.22 3.38
CA SER A 295 7.03 -21.74 4.49
C SER A 295 6.37 -20.51 5.15
N PRO A 296 5.06 -20.49 5.41
CA PRO A 296 4.37 -19.32 5.93
C PRO A 296 4.85 -18.99 7.36
N GLY A 297 5.90 -18.18 7.46
CA GLY A 297 6.27 -17.47 8.67
C GLY A 297 5.53 -16.13 8.69
N ILE A 298 4.30 -16.13 9.19
CA ILE A 298 3.52 -14.90 9.36
C ILE A 298 4.12 -14.13 10.54
N THR A 299 5.07 -13.23 10.28
CA THR A 299 5.47 -12.21 11.26
C THR A 299 4.72 -10.91 10.98
N VAL A 300 3.81 -10.60 11.89
CA VAL A 300 2.92 -9.45 11.89
C VAL A 300 3.64 -8.20 12.39
N SER A 301 3.43 -7.06 11.73
CA SER A 301 3.61 -5.75 12.35
C SER A 301 2.23 -5.18 12.66
N THR A 302 1.96 -4.93 13.94
CA THR A 302 0.68 -4.36 14.41
C THR A 302 0.60 -2.86 14.15
N ALA A 303 -0.64 -2.41 13.90
CA ALA A 303 -1.05 -1.03 13.66
C ALA A 303 -1.70 -0.39 14.91
N ASP A 304 -1.85 0.94 14.83
CA ASP A 304 -2.21 1.86 15.91
C ASP A 304 -3.54 1.51 16.60
N VAL A 305 -3.55 1.64 17.93
CA VAL A 305 -4.78 1.62 18.74
C VAL A 305 -5.06 3.06 19.16
N GLU A 306 -6.08 3.67 18.57
CA GLU A 306 -6.53 5.01 18.93
C GLU A 306 -7.98 4.96 19.42
N VAL A 307 -8.28 5.79 20.43
CA VAL A 307 -9.63 6.00 20.93
C VAL A 307 -10.05 7.40 20.53
N LEU A 308 -11.08 7.50 19.68
CA LEU A 308 -11.63 8.80 19.28
C LEU A 308 -12.79 9.18 20.20
N PHE A 309 -12.61 10.28 20.92
CA PHE A 309 -13.69 10.92 21.68
C PHE A 309 -14.30 12.04 20.84
N MET A 310 -15.55 11.89 20.41
CA MET A 310 -16.31 12.99 19.84
C MET A 310 -17.16 13.64 20.93
N GLU A 311 -16.66 14.72 21.54
CA GLU A 311 -17.53 15.62 22.31
C GLU A 311 -18.29 16.51 21.34
N HIS A 312 -19.53 16.12 20.98
CA HIS A 312 -20.48 17.06 20.41
C HIS A 312 -21.27 17.72 21.53
N THR A 313 -20.88 18.93 21.90
CA THR A 313 -21.77 19.90 22.54
C THR A 313 -22.81 20.31 21.50
N PHE A 314 -24.01 19.74 21.59
CA PHE A 314 -25.20 20.29 20.91
C PHE A 314 -25.76 21.45 21.72
#